data_AF-A0AAV2MLS0-F1
#
_entry.id   AF-A0AAV2MLS0-F1
#
_cell.length_a   1.000
_cell.length_b   1.000
_cell.length_c   1.000
_cell.angle_alpha   90.00
_cell.angle_beta   90.00
_cell.angle_gamma   90.00
#
_symmetry.space_group_name_H-M   'P 1'
#
loop_
_entity.id
_entity.type
_entity.pdbx_description
1 polymer ?
#
loop_
_entity_poly.entity_id
_entity_poly.type
_entity_poly.pdbx_seq_one_letter_code
_entity_poly.pdbx_strand_id
1 'polypeptide(L)'
;MFLFSHISPYLASLYLCTPHPKDTNPVLVPHTCPSWSGKTCNYRGSCSDGETGNGTCICDDKFSGFACNECKNPNAYGVNCDKECDCNRGVCNKGPEGDGQCFCQPPFTGKRCDQLSSGCRSCPPYSFCRGDGDAAVCDCLPGHRKTSQGKCATVCSSRDCDENAQCSSQGSKVTCVCKPDYEGNGRVCVPKNPCNQNNGDCPVNSTVCAFSGANKSTCQCMAGMRPVGGSAQFGCELVSACLKDSCHPSASCRTGLDGHDRCECSSEQIGDGWRCYGNLMEQLLELDRTGDHRGNLTETIALFEKGCSLLLNHGGPITAFIPLLRAPLTRVNEEEVCKNHLILGEHLYKDLEGKDFSLYGGGRLRSKGNKVNTQDTWK
;
A
#
# COMPACT_ATOMS: atom_id res chain seq x y z
N MET A 1 45.34 -28.89 -3.69
CA MET A 1 44.99 -30.17 -4.33
C MET A 1 43.90 -30.82 -3.48
N PHE A 2 42.79 -31.23 -4.13
CA PHE A 2 41.47 -31.76 -3.67
C PHE A 2 40.35 -30.82 -4.19
N LEU A 3 40.02 -30.84 -5.49
CA LEU A 3 39.08 -31.71 -6.24
C LEU A 3 37.62 -31.64 -5.76
N PHE A 4 36.82 -30.87 -6.51
CA PHE A 4 35.38 -31.08 -6.64
C PHE A 4 35.10 -32.26 -7.58
N SER A 5 34.12 -33.10 -7.24
CA SER A 5 33.30 -33.79 -8.22
C SER A 5 31.92 -34.12 -7.61
N HIS A 6 30.87 -33.69 -8.31
CA HIS A 6 29.47 -34.02 -8.06
C HIS A 6 29.19 -35.51 -8.30
N ILE A 7 28.24 -36.09 -7.55
CA ILE A 7 27.03 -36.82 -8.01
C ILE A 7 26.25 -37.29 -6.76
N SER A 8 25.02 -36.76 -6.62
CA SER A 8 23.90 -37.23 -5.75
C SER A 8 23.23 -38.45 -6.46
N PRO A 9 22.35 -39.33 -5.87
CA PRO A 9 21.23 -38.93 -5.02
C PRO A 9 20.56 -40.04 -4.15
N TYR A 10 20.76 -40.10 -2.83
CA TYR A 10 19.79 -40.80 -1.96
C TYR A 10 19.84 -40.26 -0.52
N LEU A 11 19.26 -39.09 -0.32
CA LEU A 11 18.72 -38.69 0.98
C LEU A 11 17.40 -37.97 0.70
N ALA A 12 16.30 -38.66 0.94
CA ALA A 12 14.97 -38.10 0.92
C ALA A 12 14.86 -37.09 2.06
N SER A 13 15.06 -35.81 1.75
CA SER A 13 14.65 -34.72 2.63
C SER A 13 13.13 -34.72 2.70
N LEU A 14 12.62 -35.11 3.86
CA LEU A 14 11.26 -34.88 4.27
C LEU A 14 11.07 -33.34 4.33
N TYR A 15 10.48 -32.75 3.29
CA TYR A 15 10.01 -31.38 3.34
C TYR A 15 8.84 -31.33 4.32
N LEU A 16 9.13 -31.06 5.59
CA LEU A 16 8.14 -30.51 6.50
C LEU A 16 7.96 -29.05 6.08
N CYS A 17 6.88 -28.77 5.35
CA CYS A 17 6.36 -27.42 5.24
C CYS A 17 6.05 -26.92 6.66
N THR A 18 6.96 -26.14 7.24
CA THR A 18 6.59 -25.27 8.35
C THR A 18 5.58 -24.28 7.79
N PRO A 19 4.36 -24.18 8.34
CA PRO A 19 3.47 -23.10 7.98
C PRO A 19 4.19 -21.80 8.35
N HIS A 20 4.48 -20.97 7.35
CA HIS A 20 4.80 -19.56 7.58
C HIS A 20 3.77 -19.00 8.57
N PRO A 21 4.18 -18.23 9.59
CA PRO A 21 3.22 -17.44 10.33
C PRO A 21 2.48 -16.62 9.29
N LYS A 22 1.16 -16.78 9.25
CA LYS A 22 0.27 -16.14 8.28
C LYS A 22 0.69 -14.68 8.18
N ASP A 23 1.20 -14.28 7.02
CA ASP A 23 1.12 -12.90 6.58
C ASP A 23 -0.38 -12.60 6.54
N THR A 24 -0.92 -12.15 7.67
CA THR A 24 -2.18 -11.42 7.71
C THR A 24 -1.87 -10.05 7.13
N ASN A 25 -1.46 -10.03 5.85
CA ASN A 25 -1.54 -8.82 5.07
C ASN A 25 -3.05 -8.60 4.90
N PRO A 26 -3.61 -7.54 5.48
CA PRO A 26 -5.04 -7.34 5.46
C PRO A 26 -5.44 -7.10 4.00
N VAL A 27 -6.38 -7.91 3.52
CA VAL A 27 -7.04 -7.69 2.24
C VAL A 27 -7.70 -6.31 2.35
N LEU A 28 -7.09 -5.30 1.72
CA LEU A 28 -7.76 -4.04 1.44
C LEU A 28 -9.04 -4.42 0.71
N VAL A 29 -10.18 -4.11 1.31
CA VAL A 29 -11.46 -4.35 0.65
C VAL A 29 -11.46 -3.44 -0.56
N PRO A 30 -11.35 -3.97 -1.80
CA PRO A 30 -11.24 -3.14 -2.97
C PRO A 30 -12.46 -2.24 -3.04
N HIS A 31 -12.29 -1.01 -3.50
CA HIS A 31 -13.43 -0.14 -3.73
C HIS A 31 -14.35 -0.84 -4.73
N THR A 32 -15.57 -1.19 -4.32
CA THR A 32 -16.54 -1.87 -5.17
C THR A 32 -17.57 -0.88 -5.66
N CYS A 33 -17.88 -0.94 -6.96
CA CYS A 33 -18.91 -0.08 -7.52
C CYS A 33 -20.31 -0.63 -7.27
N PRO A 34 -21.31 0.26 -7.23
CA PRO A 34 -22.70 -0.13 -7.05
C PRO A 34 -23.21 -1.02 -8.19
N SER A 35 -24.20 -1.84 -7.83
CA SER A 35 -24.94 -2.67 -8.75
C SER A 35 -26.43 -2.65 -8.44
N TRP A 36 -27.25 -2.66 -9.49
CA TRP A 36 -28.71 -2.79 -9.38
C TRP A 36 -29.21 -4.18 -9.83
N SER A 37 -28.55 -4.80 -10.82
CA SER A 37 -28.91 -6.11 -11.38
C SER A 37 -27.91 -7.23 -11.06
N GLY A 38 -27.07 -7.05 -10.04
CA GLY A 38 -25.97 -7.96 -9.68
C GLY A 38 -24.72 -7.84 -10.56
N LYS A 39 -24.70 -6.85 -11.47
CA LYS A 39 -23.61 -6.53 -12.40
C LYS A 39 -23.05 -5.13 -12.13
N THR A 40 -21.72 -4.99 -12.05
CA THR A 40 -21.02 -3.73 -11.74
C THR A 40 -21.36 -2.64 -12.75
N CYS A 41 -21.76 -1.45 -12.26
CA CYS A 41 -22.19 -0.32 -13.10
C CYS A 41 -23.21 -0.70 -14.20
N ASN A 42 -23.99 -1.77 -13.94
CA ASN A 42 -24.96 -2.36 -14.87
C ASN A 42 -24.43 -2.65 -16.30
N TYR A 43 -23.12 -2.87 -16.48
CA TYR A 43 -22.45 -2.98 -17.79
C TYR A 43 -22.61 -1.76 -18.72
N ARG A 44 -22.83 -0.59 -18.12
CA ARG A 44 -23.12 0.68 -18.83
C ARG A 44 -22.22 1.80 -18.36
N GLY A 45 -21.02 1.42 -17.92
CA GLY A 45 -20.04 2.34 -17.39
C GLY A 45 -18.80 1.63 -16.90
N SER A 46 -17.75 2.42 -16.67
CA SER A 46 -16.50 1.98 -16.08
C SER A 46 -16.55 2.16 -14.56
N CYS A 47 -16.04 1.17 -13.82
CA CYS A 47 -15.93 1.24 -12.37
C CYS A 47 -14.59 1.85 -11.97
N SER A 48 -14.62 2.81 -11.05
CA SER A 48 -13.43 3.28 -10.35
C SER A 48 -13.16 2.37 -9.14
N ASP A 49 -12.76 1.13 -9.40
CA ASP A 49 -12.40 0.11 -8.42
C ASP A 49 -10.89 0.04 -8.15
N GLY A 50 -10.48 -0.92 -7.32
CA GLY A 50 -9.08 -1.12 -6.92
C GLY A 50 -8.74 -0.40 -5.62
N GLU A 51 -7.44 -0.27 -5.33
CA GLU A 51 -6.92 0.35 -4.09
C GLU A 51 -6.92 1.88 -4.14
N THR A 52 -6.90 2.45 -5.35
CA THR A 52 -6.92 3.90 -5.59
C THR A 52 -8.27 4.40 -6.11
N GLY A 53 -9.19 3.47 -6.42
CA GLY A 53 -10.55 3.77 -6.83
C GLY A 53 -11.38 4.39 -5.69
N ASN A 54 -12.55 4.92 -6.01
CA ASN A 54 -13.48 5.47 -5.00
C ASN A 54 -14.85 4.78 -5.02
N GLY A 55 -14.99 3.71 -5.81
CA GLY A 55 -16.23 2.93 -5.94
C GLY A 55 -17.33 3.64 -6.72
N THR A 56 -17.00 4.69 -7.48
CA THR A 56 -17.99 5.39 -8.33
C THR A 56 -18.03 4.81 -9.75
N CYS A 57 -19.23 4.81 -10.33
CA CYS A 57 -19.44 4.45 -11.73
C CYS A 57 -19.32 5.67 -12.63
N ILE A 58 -18.50 5.57 -13.66
CA ILE A 58 -18.42 6.54 -14.77
C ILE A 58 -19.28 5.98 -15.90
N CYS A 59 -20.48 6.55 -16.08
CA CYS A 59 -21.45 6.02 -17.04
C CYS A 59 -21.08 6.30 -18.49
N ASP A 60 -21.37 5.32 -19.36
CA ASP A 60 -21.23 5.44 -20.79
C ASP A 60 -22.20 6.48 -21.35
N ASP A 61 -21.94 6.94 -22.58
CA ASP A 61 -22.82 7.90 -23.23
C ASP A 61 -24.26 7.38 -23.31
N LYS A 62 -25.23 8.27 -23.12
CA LYS A 62 -26.68 8.02 -22.96
C LYS A 62 -27.14 7.39 -21.65
N PHE A 63 -26.25 7.00 -20.73
CA PHE A 63 -26.62 6.49 -19.42
C PHE A 63 -26.34 7.48 -18.30
N SER A 64 -27.06 7.32 -17.19
CA SER A 64 -26.92 8.15 -15.99
C SER A 64 -27.38 7.38 -14.74
N GLY A 65 -27.32 8.06 -13.61
CA GLY A 65 -27.72 7.50 -12.32
C GLY A 65 -26.54 6.90 -11.55
N PHE A 66 -26.78 6.59 -10.28
CA PHE A 66 -25.75 6.17 -9.33
C PHE A 66 -24.99 4.91 -9.76
N ALA A 67 -25.68 3.98 -10.45
CA ALA A 67 -25.10 2.74 -10.96
C ALA A 67 -25.21 2.62 -12.49
N CYS A 68 -25.38 3.73 -13.22
CA CYS A 68 -25.64 3.73 -14.67
C CYS A 68 -26.90 2.95 -15.07
N ASN A 69 -27.91 3.00 -14.19
CA ASN A 69 -29.17 2.27 -14.32
C ASN A 69 -30.30 3.09 -14.96
N GLU A 70 -30.03 4.33 -15.35
CA GLU A 70 -31.02 5.25 -15.92
C GLU A 70 -30.59 5.70 -17.32
N CYS A 71 -31.57 6.03 -18.17
CA CYS A 71 -31.30 6.74 -19.40
C CYS A 71 -31.05 8.21 -19.09
N LYS A 72 -30.00 8.77 -19.69
CA LYS A 72 -29.68 10.21 -19.60
C LYS A 72 -30.79 11.06 -20.20
N ASN A 73 -31.41 10.61 -21.30
CA ASN A 73 -32.64 11.20 -21.80
C ASN A 73 -33.84 10.68 -20.97
N PRO A 74 -34.58 11.56 -20.28
CA PRO A 74 -35.68 11.15 -19.39
C PRO A 74 -36.90 10.61 -20.14
N ASN A 75 -36.95 10.68 -21.47
CA ASN A 75 -38.00 10.09 -22.32
C ASN A 75 -37.52 8.87 -23.13
N ALA A 76 -36.26 8.44 -22.94
CA ALA A 76 -35.71 7.31 -23.67
C ALA A 76 -36.00 5.97 -22.97
N TYR A 77 -36.04 4.90 -23.77
CA TYR A 77 -36.26 3.54 -23.32
C TYR A 77 -35.45 2.52 -24.13
N GLY A 78 -35.45 1.28 -23.66
CA GLY A 78 -34.79 0.15 -24.29
C GLY A 78 -33.35 0.00 -23.81
N VAL A 79 -32.79 -1.19 -24.07
CA VAL A 79 -31.48 -1.59 -23.56
C VAL A 79 -30.34 -0.68 -23.98
N ASN A 80 -30.49 0.23 -24.94
CA ASN A 80 -29.45 1.18 -25.33
C ASN A 80 -29.86 2.65 -25.13
N CYS A 81 -31.03 2.91 -24.52
CA CYS A 81 -31.61 4.24 -24.39
C CYS A 81 -31.65 5.01 -25.72
N ASP A 82 -31.92 4.28 -26.81
CA ASP A 82 -31.85 4.74 -28.20
C ASP A 82 -33.23 5.00 -28.82
N LYS A 83 -34.29 4.60 -28.13
CA LYS A 83 -35.68 4.83 -28.53
C LYS A 83 -36.33 5.85 -27.61
N GLU A 84 -37.22 6.67 -28.15
CA GLU A 84 -37.96 7.67 -27.39
C GLU A 84 -39.45 7.36 -27.35
N CYS A 85 -40.08 7.65 -26.22
CA CYS A 85 -41.50 7.43 -26.05
C CYS A 85 -42.31 8.47 -26.83
N ASP A 86 -43.39 8.01 -27.48
CA ASP A 86 -44.32 8.83 -28.24
C ASP A 86 -45.74 8.79 -27.61
N CYS A 87 -45.78 8.96 -26.29
CA CYS A 87 -47.02 8.97 -25.51
C CYS A 87 -47.62 10.38 -25.49
N ASN A 88 -48.88 10.52 -25.87
CA ASN A 88 -49.58 11.81 -25.83
C ASN A 88 -50.15 12.10 -24.43
N ARG A 89 -51.06 11.25 -23.94
CA ARG A 89 -51.74 11.39 -22.63
C ARG A 89 -51.54 10.18 -21.75
N GLY A 90 -50.29 9.84 -21.49
CA GLY A 90 -49.93 8.65 -20.72
C GLY A 90 -48.51 8.72 -20.16
N VAL A 91 -48.22 7.79 -19.25
CA VAL A 91 -46.88 7.63 -18.68
C VAL A 91 -46.13 6.57 -19.48
N CYS A 92 -44.92 6.86 -19.93
CA CYS A 92 -44.11 5.89 -20.65
C CYS A 92 -43.39 4.91 -19.71
N ASN A 93 -43.36 3.64 -20.10
CA ASN A 93 -42.43 2.64 -19.56
C ASN A 93 -41.00 2.88 -20.09
N LYS A 94 -40.31 3.83 -19.47
CA LYS A 94 -38.99 4.33 -19.89
C LYS A 94 -37.82 3.64 -19.19
N GLY A 95 -36.59 4.00 -19.58
CA GLY A 95 -35.36 3.50 -18.97
C GLY A 95 -34.76 2.29 -19.69
N PRO A 96 -33.58 1.81 -19.25
CA PRO A 96 -32.86 0.73 -19.94
C PRO A 96 -33.62 -0.61 -20.00
N GLU A 97 -34.50 -0.86 -19.04
CA GLU A 97 -35.38 -2.04 -18.97
C GLU A 97 -36.80 -1.74 -19.51
N GLY A 98 -37.07 -0.49 -19.87
CA GLY A 98 -38.35 -0.05 -20.38
C GLY A 98 -38.59 -0.53 -21.82
N ASP A 99 -39.84 -0.83 -22.13
CA ASP A 99 -40.30 -1.27 -23.46
C ASP A 99 -40.98 -0.17 -24.28
N GLY A 100 -41.11 1.03 -23.71
CA GLY A 100 -41.75 2.18 -24.36
C GLY A 100 -43.28 2.14 -24.34
N GLN A 101 -43.90 1.17 -23.66
CA GLN A 101 -45.36 1.10 -23.55
C GLN A 101 -45.91 2.38 -22.88
N CYS A 102 -46.95 2.95 -23.49
CA CYS A 102 -47.68 4.07 -22.90
C CYS A 102 -48.80 3.58 -21.99
N PHE A 103 -48.71 3.91 -20.71
CA PHE A 103 -49.75 3.71 -19.72
C PHE A 103 -50.74 4.89 -19.79
N CYS A 104 -51.81 4.71 -20.56
CA CYS A 104 -52.77 5.78 -20.86
C CYS A 104 -53.59 6.21 -19.66
N GLN A 105 -53.56 7.50 -19.36
CA GLN A 105 -54.36 8.06 -18.28
C GLN A 105 -55.84 8.11 -18.71
N PRO A 106 -56.79 7.73 -17.85
CA PRO A 106 -58.21 7.82 -18.16
C PRO A 106 -58.63 9.22 -18.62
N PRO A 107 -59.52 9.36 -19.62
CA PRO A 107 -60.26 8.29 -20.33
C PRO A 107 -59.59 7.82 -21.64
N PHE A 108 -58.27 7.96 -21.79
CA PHE A 108 -57.58 7.67 -23.05
C PHE A 108 -57.15 6.20 -23.18
N THR A 109 -57.07 5.71 -24.42
CA THR A 109 -56.56 4.38 -24.80
C THR A 109 -55.72 4.46 -26.08
N GLY A 110 -55.28 3.31 -26.58
CA GLY A 110 -54.47 3.18 -27.79
C GLY A 110 -52.97 3.18 -27.48
N LYS A 111 -52.14 2.83 -28.49
CA LYS A 111 -50.69 2.69 -28.30
C LYS A 111 -50.00 4.00 -27.88
N ARG A 112 -50.56 5.14 -28.27
CA ARG A 112 -50.04 6.50 -28.00
C ARG A 112 -50.91 7.30 -27.03
N CYS A 113 -52.00 6.73 -26.52
CA CYS A 113 -52.94 7.43 -25.64
C CYS A 113 -53.60 8.66 -26.31
N ASP A 114 -53.94 8.53 -27.59
CA ASP A 114 -54.55 9.54 -28.44
C ASP A 114 -56.04 9.27 -28.74
N GLN A 115 -56.56 8.12 -28.30
CA GLN A 115 -57.93 7.70 -28.54
C GLN A 115 -58.79 7.86 -27.28
N LEU A 116 -60.02 8.33 -27.44
CA LEU A 116 -61.02 8.39 -26.37
C LEU A 116 -61.79 7.08 -26.30
N SER A 117 -61.92 6.51 -25.11
CA SER A 117 -62.76 5.31 -24.89
C SER A 117 -63.78 5.55 -23.79
N SER A 118 -65.03 5.21 -24.06
CA SER A 118 -66.12 5.29 -23.05
C SER A 118 -65.88 4.31 -21.90
N GLY A 119 -65.36 3.11 -22.18
CA GLY A 119 -65.04 2.09 -21.17
C GLY A 119 -63.95 2.55 -20.18
N CYS A 120 -62.99 3.35 -20.65
CA CYS A 120 -61.92 3.88 -19.80
C CYS A 120 -62.36 5.04 -18.90
N ARG A 121 -63.55 5.64 -19.09
CA ARG A 121 -64.02 6.77 -18.26
C ARG A 121 -64.24 6.39 -16.81
N SER A 122 -64.55 5.13 -16.54
CA SER A 122 -64.84 4.61 -15.20
C SER A 122 -63.58 4.17 -14.45
N CYS A 123 -62.40 4.25 -15.06
CA CYS A 123 -61.15 3.86 -14.42
C CYS A 123 -60.81 4.80 -13.25
N PRO A 124 -60.33 4.27 -12.10
CA PRO A 124 -59.98 5.09 -10.95
C PRO A 124 -58.76 5.99 -11.23
N PRO A 125 -58.57 7.09 -10.49
CA PRO A 125 -57.32 7.86 -10.53
C PRO A 125 -56.10 6.97 -10.28
N TYR A 126 -54.95 7.36 -10.83
CA TYR A 126 -53.69 6.61 -10.74
C TYR A 126 -53.72 5.20 -11.36
N SER A 127 -54.62 4.98 -12.32
CA SER A 127 -54.66 3.78 -13.16
C SER A 127 -54.33 4.11 -14.62
N PHE A 128 -54.04 3.08 -15.40
CA PHE A 128 -54.00 3.13 -16.84
C PHE A 128 -55.01 2.18 -17.44
N CYS A 129 -55.55 2.58 -18.59
CA CYS A 129 -56.52 1.78 -19.32
C CYS A 129 -55.86 0.99 -20.45
N ARG A 130 -56.29 -0.26 -20.65
CA ARG A 130 -55.94 -1.10 -21.81
C ARG A 130 -57.20 -1.68 -22.43
N GLY A 131 -57.29 -1.66 -23.75
CA GLY A 131 -58.46 -2.15 -24.50
C GLY A 131 -59.43 -1.02 -24.88
N ASP A 132 -60.57 -1.39 -25.47
CA ASP A 132 -61.60 -0.44 -25.90
C ASP A 132 -63.01 -1.00 -25.65
N GLY A 133 -64.01 -0.11 -25.58
CA GLY A 133 -65.41 -0.46 -25.31
C GLY A 133 -65.59 -1.23 -24.00
N ASP A 134 -66.36 -2.32 -24.05
CA ASP A 134 -66.68 -3.17 -22.89
C ASP A 134 -65.51 -4.06 -22.45
N ALA A 135 -64.44 -4.15 -23.25
CA ALA A 135 -63.22 -4.91 -22.93
C ALA A 135 -62.14 -4.07 -22.24
N ALA A 136 -62.45 -2.82 -21.87
CA ALA A 136 -61.52 -1.93 -21.18
C ALA A 136 -61.17 -2.45 -19.78
N VAL A 137 -59.87 -2.68 -19.54
CA VAL A 137 -59.32 -3.10 -18.25
C VAL A 137 -58.49 -1.97 -17.66
N CYS A 138 -58.74 -1.65 -16.38
CA CYS A 138 -58.00 -0.64 -15.63
C CYS A 138 -57.01 -1.32 -14.66
N ASP A 139 -55.73 -0.99 -14.78
CA ASP A 139 -54.68 -1.44 -13.87
C ASP A 139 -53.94 -0.25 -13.28
N CYS A 140 -53.37 -0.41 -12.09
CA CYS A 140 -52.69 0.70 -11.44
C CYS A 140 -51.40 1.09 -12.17
N LEU A 141 -51.12 2.39 -12.24
CA LEU A 141 -49.86 2.89 -12.77
C LEU A 141 -48.67 2.33 -11.97
N PRO A 142 -47.47 2.23 -12.57
CA PRO A 142 -46.27 1.85 -11.83
C PRO A 142 -46.08 2.67 -10.54
N GLY A 143 -45.85 1.98 -9.42
CA GLY A 143 -45.78 2.60 -8.08
C GLY A 143 -47.12 2.72 -7.33
N HIS A 144 -48.23 2.32 -7.94
CA HIS A 144 -49.55 2.27 -7.33
C HIS A 144 -50.08 0.84 -7.22
N ARG A 145 -50.96 0.60 -6.24
CA ARG A 145 -51.55 -0.72 -5.97
C ARG A 145 -53.05 -0.61 -5.77
N LYS A 146 -53.80 -1.65 -6.15
CA LYS A 146 -55.25 -1.74 -5.90
C LYS A 146 -55.47 -1.90 -4.40
N THR A 147 -56.25 -1.00 -3.80
CA THR A 147 -56.70 -1.10 -2.41
C THR A 147 -57.86 -2.09 -2.30
N SER A 148 -58.24 -2.46 -1.07
CA SER A 148 -59.44 -3.27 -0.81
C SER A 148 -60.74 -2.66 -1.36
N GLN A 149 -60.75 -1.35 -1.64
CA GLN A 149 -61.87 -0.61 -2.21
C GLN A 149 -61.81 -0.53 -3.75
N GLY A 150 -60.86 -1.23 -4.39
CA GLY A 150 -60.69 -1.22 -5.85
C GLY A 150 -60.09 0.06 -6.43
N LYS A 151 -59.60 0.99 -5.59
CA LYS A 151 -58.94 2.23 -6.03
C LYS A 151 -57.43 2.02 -6.11
N CYS A 152 -56.75 2.76 -6.99
CA CYS A 152 -55.29 2.76 -7.02
C CYS A 152 -54.76 3.79 -6.03
N ALA A 153 -53.91 3.35 -5.11
CA ALA A 153 -53.22 4.21 -4.15
C ALA A 153 -51.71 3.98 -4.21
N THR A 154 -50.95 5.03 -3.95
CA THR A 154 -49.49 4.93 -3.76
C THR A 154 -49.24 4.24 -2.43
N VAL A 155 -48.72 3.02 -2.46
CA VAL A 155 -48.40 2.25 -1.25
C VAL A 155 -47.00 1.69 -1.39
N CYS A 156 -46.13 2.06 -0.45
CA CYS A 156 -44.79 1.53 -0.35
C CYS A 156 -44.79 0.01 -0.19
N SER A 157 -43.97 -0.66 -0.98
CA SER A 157 -43.65 -2.08 -0.84
C SER A 157 -42.15 -2.28 -0.73
N SER A 158 -41.75 -3.43 -0.18
CA SER A 158 -40.34 -3.84 -0.06
C SER A 158 -39.62 -3.97 -1.40
N ARG A 159 -40.34 -4.03 -2.52
CA ARG A 159 -39.76 -4.09 -3.88
C ARG A 159 -39.56 -2.72 -4.53
N ASP A 160 -40.07 -1.65 -3.94
CA ASP A 160 -40.06 -0.33 -4.59
C ASP A 160 -38.76 0.44 -4.34
N CYS A 161 -38.05 0.13 -3.26
CA CYS A 161 -36.80 0.76 -2.82
C CYS A 161 -35.76 -0.31 -2.44
N ASP A 162 -34.51 0.10 -2.26
CA ASP A 162 -33.46 -0.74 -1.69
C ASP A 162 -33.87 -1.27 -0.30
N GLU A 163 -33.37 -2.44 0.10
CA GLU A 163 -33.53 -2.93 1.48
C GLU A 163 -32.91 -1.98 2.52
N ASN A 164 -31.89 -1.22 2.12
CA ASN A 164 -31.22 -0.21 2.91
C ASN A 164 -31.82 1.20 2.72
N ALA A 165 -33.02 1.30 2.16
CA ALA A 165 -33.76 2.56 2.03
C ALA A 165 -35.03 2.59 2.91
N GLN A 166 -35.45 3.80 3.24
CA GLN A 166 -36.75 4.10 3.79
C GLN A 166 -37.68 4.52 2.65
N CYS A 167 -38.80 3.80 2.54
CA CYS A 167 -39.84 4.11 1.58
C CYS A 167 -40.88 5.03 2.23
N SER A 168 -41.23 6.12 1.53
CA SER A 168 -42.35 6.98 1.88
C SER A 168 -43.19 7.27 0.64
N SER A 169 -44.50 7.41 0.82
CA SER A 169 -45.43 7.82 -0.24
C SER A 169 -45.87 9.25 0.02
N GLN A 170 -45.37 10.20 -0.76
CA GLN A 170 -45.82 11.59 -0.71
C GLN A 170 -46.68 11.87 -1.95
N GLY A 171 -48.00 11.94 -1.76
CA GLY A 171 -48.96 12.10 -2.85
C GLY A 171 -48.94 10.91 -3.82
N SER A 172 -48.67 11.19 -5.10
CA SER A 172 -48.69 10.19 -6.18
C SER A 172 -47.32 9.58 -6.50
N LYS A 173 -46.31 9.77 -5.65
CA LYS A 173 -44.95 9.29 -5.91
C LYS A 173 -44.42 8.49 -4.72
N VAL A 174 -43.80 7.35 -5.04
CA VAL A 174 -42.96 6.60 -4.10
C VAL A 174 -41.59 7.29 -4.04
N THR A 175 -41.20 7.71 -2.84
CA THR A 175 -39.91 8.32 -2.55
C THR A 175 -39.09 7.35 -1.71
N CYS A 176 -37.90 7.02 -2.21
CA CYS A 176 -36.92 6.20 -1.52
C CYS A 176 -35.77 7.08 -1.04
N VAL A 177 -35.42 6.97 0.23
CA VAL A 177 -34.25 7.68 0.81
C VAL A 177 -33.38 6.64 1.50
N CYS A 178 -32.08 6.60 1.22
CA CYS A 178 -31.18 5.68 1.90
C CYS A 178 -31.22 5.89 3.43
N LYS A 179 -31.16 4.79 4.18
CA LYS A 179 -31.06 4.81 5.65
C LYS A 179 -29.78 5.56 6.06
N PRO A 180 -29.69 6.01 7.34
CA PRO A 180 -28.42 6.50 7.90
C PRO A 180 -27.28 5.52 7.59
N ASP A 181 -26.07 6.06 7.37
CA ASP A 181 -24.86 5.30 7.01
C ASP A 181 -24.82 4.69 5.60
N TYR A 182 -25.87 4.88 4.78
CA TYR A 182 -25.90 4.50 3.37
C TYR A 182 -26.02 5.73 2.46
N GLU A 183 -25.55 5.59 1.22
CA GLU A 183 -25.63 6.60 0.18
C GLU A 183 -26.11 6.02 -1.15
N GLY A 184 -26.65 6.88 -2.01
CA GLY A 184 -27.22 6.50 -3.30
C GLY A 184 -28.55 7.20 -3.58
N ASN A 185 -29.33 6.65 -4.51
CA ASN A 185 -30.58 7.27 -4.98
C ASN A 185 -31.84 6.68 -4.31
N GLY A 186 -31.69 5.90 -3.22
CA GLY A 186 -32.80 5.26 -2.50
C GLY A 186 -33.31 3.98 -3.16
N ARG A 187 -33.10 3.82 -4.47
CA ARG A 187 -33.31 2.55 -5.17
C ARG A 187 -32.07 1.69 -5.05
N VAL A 188 -30.90 2.27 -5.26
CA VAL A 188 -29.61 1.66 -4.93
C VAL A 188 -29.08 2.38 -3.71
N CYS A 189 -28.82 1.66 -2.62
CA CYS A 189 -28.19 2.19 -1.43
C CYS A 189 -26.95 1.35 -1.08
N VAL A 190 -25.78 1.96 -1.21
CA VAL A 190 -24.51 1.34 -0.81
C VAL A 190 -24.05 1.87 0.54
N PRO A 191 -23.34 1.06 1.34
CA PRO A 191 -22.70 1.52 2.56
C PRO A 191 -21.79 2.72 2.27
N LYS A 192 -21.93 3.82 3.03
CA LYS A 192 -20.96 4.91 2.97
C LYS A 192 -19.60 4.39 3.41
N ASN A 193 -18.59 4.58 2.59
CA ASN A 193 -17.21 4.21 2.94
C ASN A 193 -16.44 5.44 3.42
N PRO A 194 -16.15 5.57 4.74
CA PRO A 194 -15.38 6.69 5.26
C PRO A 194 -13.97 6.79 4.65
N CYS A 195 -13.39 5.68 4.19
CA CYS A 195 -12.06 5.68 3.59
C CYS A 195 -11.99 6.50 2.28
N ASN A 196 -13.13 6.70 1.60
CA ASN A 196 -13.20 7.54 0.40
C ASN A 196 -12.97 9.04 0.71
N GLN A 197 -13.02 9.44 1.98
CA GLN A 197 -12.84 10.81 2.41
C GLN A 197 -11.69 10.87 3.42
N ASN A 198 -10.65 11.65 3.11
CA ASN A 198 -9.53 11.90 4.02
C ASN A 198 -8.92 10.62 4.65
N ASN A 199 -8.85 9.50 3.89
CA ASN A 199 -8.39 8.20 4.40
C ASN A 199 -9.14 7.76 5.68
N GLY A 200 -10.44 8.07 5.81
CA GLY A 200 -11.23 7.76 7.01
C GLY A 200 -10.67 8.37 8.29
N ASP A 201 -10.03 9.55 8.17
CA ASP A 201 -9.29 10.26 9.22
C ASP A 201 -8.05 9.51 9.76
N CYS A 202 -7.60 8.47 9.06
CA CYS A 202 -6.40 7.73 9.39
C CYS A 202 -5.12 8.49 8.98
N PRO A 203 -4.06 8.50 9.82
CA PRO A 203 -2.78 9.13 9.49
C PRO A 203 -2.16 8.65 8.17
N VAL A 204 -2.15 9.52 7.16
CA VAL A 204 -1.83 9.16 5.77
C VAL A 204 -0.44 8.59 5.51
N ASN A 205 0.55 8.89 6.35
CA ASN A 205 1.95 8.51 6.12
C ASN A 205 2.33 7.13 6.69
N SER A 206 1.53 6.57 7.58
CA SER A 206 1.87 5.34 8.30
C SER A 206 0.72 4.34 8.43
N THR A 207 -0.46 4.72 7.93
CA THR A 207 -1.66 3.89 8.03
C THR A 207 -2.46 3.86 6.75
N VAL A 208 -3.23 2.80 6.59
CA VAL A 208 -4.23 2.64 5.56
C VAL A 208 -5.59 2.47 6.21
N CYS A 209 -6.61 3.12 5.67
CA CYS A 209 -7.98 2.94 6.10
C CYS A 209 -8.56 1.62 5.59
N ALA A 210 -9.09 0.83 6.51
CA ALA A 210 -9.83 -0.38 6.20
C ALA A 210 -11.32 -0.17 6.47
N PHE A 211 -12.12 -0.29 5.41
CA PHE A 211 -13.58 -0.25 5.52
C PHE A 211 -14.09 -1.46 6.32
N SER A 212 -14.93 -1.22 7.33
CA SER A 212 -15.41 -2.27 8.25
C SER A 212 -16.94 -2.38 8.32
N GLY A 213 -17.66 -1.59 7.53
CA GLY A 213 -19.12 -1.63 7.42
C GLY A 213 -19.71 -0.25 7.14
N ALA A 214 -21.03 -0.16 6.97
CA ALA A 214 -21.72 1.11 6.69
C ALA A 214 -21.28 2.24 7.63
N ASN A 215 -20.64 3.25 7.04
CA ASN A 215 -20.05 4.41 7.71
C ASN A 215 -19.08 4.06 8.86
N LYS A 216 -18.38 2.93 8.76
CA LYS A 216 -17.40 2.45 9.73
C LYS A 216 -16.10 2.08 9.03
N SER A 217 -15.00 2.47 9.65
CA SER A 217 -13.65 2.16 9.21
C SER A 217 -12.73 1.92 10.40
N THR A 218 -11.57 1.32 10.13
CA THR A 218 -10.49 1.13 11.09
C THR A 218 -9.17 1.48 10.43
N CYS A 219 -8.29 2.19 11.13
CA CYS A 219 -6.92 2.41 10.64
C CYS A 219 -6.07 1.17 10.89
N GLN A 220 -5.22 0.85 9.93
CA GLN A 220 -4.28 -0.26 10.02
C GLN A 220 -2.89 0.25 9.66
N CYS A 221 -1.87 -0.22 10.37
CA CYS A 221 -0.49 0.15 10.06
C CYS A 221 -0.09 -0.40 8.69
N MET A 222 0.73 0.36 7.95
CA MET A 222 1.40 -0.16 6.76
C MET A 222 2.33 -1.32 7.14
N ALA A 223 2.69 -2.14 6.15
CA ALA A 223 3.55 -3.31 6.35
C ALA A 223 4.87 -2.92 7.05
N GLY A 224 5.29 -3.73 8.03
CA GLY A 224 6.50 -3.48 8.81
C GLY A 224 6.37 -2.38 9.87
N MET A 225 5.19 -1.82 10.10
CA MET A 225 4.95 -0.79 11.11
C MET A 225 4.09 -1.30 12.27
N ARG A 226 4.27 -0.70 13.46
CA ARG A 226 3.48 -0.98 14.67
C ARG A 226 2.75 0.26 15.18
N PRO A 227 1.61 0.10 15.88
CA PRO A 227 0.84 1.22 16.42
C PRO A 227 1.62 2.04 17.45
N VAL A 228 1.57 3.36 17.31
CA VAL A 228 2.02 4.29 18.35
C VAL A 228 0.87 4.49 19.36
N GLY A 229 1.18 4.50 20.65
CA GLY A 229 0.13 4.68 21.69
C GLY A 229 -0.90 3.53 21.74
N GLY A 230 -0.56 2.36 21.21
CA GLY A 230 -1.40 1.15 21.25
C GLY A 230 -2.53 1.09 20.21
N SER A 231 -2.68 2.09 19.35
CA SER A 231 -3.71 2.11 18.30
C SER A 231 -3.23 2.80 17.04
N ALA A 232 -3.50 2.20 15.87
CA ALA A 232 -3.16 2.78 14.58
C ALA A 232 -3.87 4.12 14.31
N GLN A 233 -4.93 4.44 15.06
CA GLN A 233 -5.60 5.74 15.02
C GLN A 233 -4.67 6.91 15.35
N PHE A 234 -3.62 6.67 16.15
CA PHE A 234 -2.62 7.68 16.51
C PHE A 234 -1.39 7.64 15.59
N GLY A 235 -1.39 6.77 14.58
CA GLY A 235 -0.29 6.56 13.65
C GLY A 235 0.54 5.34 14.00
N CYS A 236 1.45 4.99 13.09
CA CYS A 236 2.35 3.86 13.24
C CYS A 236 3.81 4.26 13.03
N GLU A 237 4.71 3.48 13.62
CA GLU A 237 6.17 3.62 13.49
C GLU A 237 6.76 2.32 12.93
N LEU A 238 7.88 2.42 12.19
CA LEU A 238 8.57 1.23 11.69
C LEU A 238 9.02 0.34 12.86
N VAL A 239 8.72 -0.95 12.74
CA VAL A 239 9.29 -1.95 13.64
C VAL A 239 10.78 -2.04 13.32
N SER A 240 11.62 -1.81 14.32
CA SER A 240 13.07 -1.90 14.14
C SER A 240 13.48 -3.29 13.65
N ALA A 241 14.03 -3.35 12.44
CA ALA A 241 14.71 -4.52 11.90
C ALA A 241 16.12 -4.69 12.49
N CYS A 242 16.63 -3.66 13.16
CA CYS A 242 17.94 -3.69 13.81
C CYS A 242 17.94 -4.60 15.03
N LEU A 243 18.55 -5.75 14.89
CA LEU A 243 18.89 -6.69 15.95
C LEU A 243 20.35 -6.51 16.36
N LYS A 244 20.75 -7.14 17.47
CA LYS A 244 22.10 -7.04 18.02
C LYS A 244 23.21 -7.39 17.02
N ASP A 245 22.93 -8.33 16.12
CA ASP A 245 23.89 -8.86 15.14
C ASP A 245 23.59 -8.44 13.69
N SER A 246 22.62 -7.52 13.48
CA SER A 246 22.30 -6.99 12.14
C SER A 246 23.49 -6.26 11.50
N CYS A 247 24.20 -5.47 12.31
CA CYS A 247 25.39 -4.73 11.88
C CYS A 247 26.57 -5.03 12.81
N HIS A 248 27.80 -4.84 12.34
CA HIS A 248 28.96 -4.81 13.23
C HIS A 248 28.79 -3.65 14.24
N PRO A 249 29.27 -3.75 15.49
CA PRO A 249 29.16 -2.68 16.50
C PRO A 249 29.77 -1.33 16.09
N SER A 250 30.59 -1.30 15.03
CA SER A 250 31.19 -0.08 14.47
C SER A 250 30.26 0.67 13.50
N ALA A 251 29.16 0.04 13.06
CA ALA A 251 28.24 0.59 12.07
C ALA A 251 26.93 1.03 12.74
N SER A 252 26.32 2.10 12.21
CA SER A 252 24.99 2.52 12.63
C SER A 252 23.94 1.68 11.91
N CYS A 253 23.00 1.10 12.65
CA CYS A 253 21.89 0.37 12.07
C CYS A 253 20.65 1.26 11.97
N ARG A 254 20.01 1.26 10.80
CA ARG A 254 18.68 1.84 10.59
C ARG A 254 17.77 0.85 9.89
N THR A 255 16.47 0.98 10.11
CA THR A 255 15.47 0.19 9.38
C THR A 255 15.07 0.91 8.10
N GLY A 256 15.16 0.22 6.98
CA GLY A 256 14.68 0.69 5.69
C GLY A 256 13.16 0.70 5.60
N LEU A 257 12.62 1.42 4.60
CA LEU A 257 11.19 1.48 4.32
C LEU A 257 10.60 0.12 3.90
N ASP A 258 11.45 -0.79 3.45
CA ASP A 258 11.16 -2.19 3.15
C ASP A 258 11.11 -3.08 4.39
N GLY A 259 11.37 -2.52 5.59
CA GLY A 259 11.41 -3.27 6.84
C GLY A 259 12.68 -4.10 7.02
N HIS A 260 13.72 -3.89 6.20
CA HIS A 260 15.02 -4.55 6.35
C HIS A 260 16.04 -3.65 7.05
N ASP A 261 16.99 -4.25 7.76
CA ASP A 261 18.10 -3.54 8.36
C ASP A 261 19.07 -3.03 7.31
N ARG A 262 19.61 -1.83 7.54
CA ARG A 262 20.61 -1.18 6.71
C ARG A 262 21.68 -0.62 7.61
N CYS A 263 22.91 -1.06 7.38
CA CYS A 263 24.08 -0.63 8.11
C CYS A 263 24.77 0.51 7.35
N GLU A 264 25.17 1.56 8.06
CA GLU A 264 25.87 2.70 7.48
C GLU A 264 27.08 3.11 8.30
N CYS A 265 28.13 3.53 7.59
CA CYS A 265 29.30 4.17 8.19
C CYS A 265 29.06 5.67 8.36
N SER A 266 29.65 6.27 9.39
CA SER A 266 29.65 7.73 9.57
C SER A 266 30.42 8.41 8.43
N SER A 267 30.21 9.70 8.21
CA SER A 267 30.80 10.44 7.08
C SER A 267 32.34 10.40 7.01
N GLU A 268 33.01 10.13 8.14
CA GLU A 268 34.48 10.05 8.26
C GLU A 268 35.01 8.62 8.34
N GLN A 269 34.14 7.61 8.17
CA GLN A 269 34.50 6.19 8.28
C GLN A 269 34.45 5.52 6.90
N ILE A 270 35.36 4.58 6.67
CA ILE A 270 35.40 3.75 5.47
C ILE A 270 34.93 2.34 5.79
N GLY A 271 34.26 1.66 4.86
CA GLY A 271 33.78 0.30 5.10
C GLY A 271 32.74 -0.14 4.07
N ASP A 272 32.22 -1.34 4.25
CA ASP A 272 31.17 -1.92 3.42
C ASP A 272 29.75 -1.59 3.92
N GLY A 273 29.65 -0.70 4.90
CA GLY A 273 28.41 -0.34 5.59
C GLY A 273 28.07 -1.30 6.72
N TRP A 274 28.35 -2.61 6.59
CA TRP A 274 28.16 -3.59 7.67
C TRP A 274 29.21 -3.44 8.77
N ARG A 275 30.47 -3.24 8.38
CA ARG A 275 31.60 -2.93 9.25
C ARG A 275 32.30 -1.66 8.77
N CYS A 276 32.64 -0.80 9.73
CA CYS A 276 33.13 0.54 9.49
C CYS A 276 34.42 0.75 10.26
N TYR A 277 35.37 1.40 9.59
CA TYR A 277 36.70 1.67 10.07
C TYR A 277 36.89 3.18 10.10
N GLY A 278 37.13 3.72 11.28
CA GLY A 278 37.51 5.12 11.45
C GLY A 278 38.99 5.35 11.18
N ASN A 279 39.52 6.43 11.75
CA ASN A 279 40.95 6.72 11.68
C ASN A 279 41.77 5.62 12.39
N LEU A 280 43.07 5.60 12.11
CA LEU A 280 43.99 4.59 12.66
C LEU A 280 44.00 4.57 14.20
N MET A 281 43.73 5.70 14.88
CA MET A 281 43.65 5.72 16.34
C MET A 281 42.42 4.99 16.86
N GLU A 282 41.26 5.17 16.24
CA GLU A 282 40.03 4.43 16.59
C GLU A 282 40.25 2.92 16.44
N GLN A 283 40.94 2.49 15.39
CA GLN A 283 41.25 1.06 15.16
C GLN A 283 42.23 0.48 16.19
N LEU A 284 43.25 1.26 16.58
CA LEU A 284 44.19 0.87 17.62
C LEU A 284 43.50 0.71 18.99
N LEU A 285 42.62 1.64 19.33
CA LEU A 285 41.83 1.58 20.57
C LEU A 285 40.86 0.40 20.56
N GLU A 286 40.25 0.06 19.42
CA GLU A 286 39.38 -1.11 19.29
C GLU A 286 40.15 -2.43 19.50
N LEU A 287 41.34 -2.56 18.92
CA LEU A 287 42.24 -3.70 19.11
C LEU A 287 42.77 -3.82 20.55
N ASP A 288 42.99 -2.70 21.24
CA ASP A 288 43.42 -2.72 22.64
C ASP A 288 42.26 -3.04 23.60
N ARG A 289 41.02 -2.81 23.18
CA ARG A 289 39.83 -3.09 23.99
C ARG A 289 39.30 -4.51 23.79
N THR A 290 39.51 -5.10 22.61
CA THR A 290 38.89 -6.37 22.18
C THR A 290 39.89 -7.33 21.53
N GLY A 291 39.67 -8.65 21.68
CA GLY A 291 40.50 -9.69 21.05
C GLY A 291 41.79 -10.05 21.80
N ASP A 292 42.74 -10.65 21.08
CA ASP A 292 43.97 -11.28 21.62
C ASP A 292 45.03 -10.26 22.11
N HIS A 293 44.89 -8.98 21.74
CA HIS A 293 45.83 -7.92 22.09
C HIS A 293 45.29 -6.97 23.16
N ARG A 294 44.21 -7.36 23.84
CA ARG A 294 43.57 -6.52 24.84
C ARG A 294 44.54 -6.08 25.95
N GLY A 295 44.71 -4.77 26.12
CA GLY A 295 45.60 -4.14 27.10
C GLY A 295 47.09 -4.26 26.79
N ASN A 296 47.46 -4.77 25.62
CA ASN A 296 48.86 -4.95 25.21
C ASN A 296 49.34 -3.87 24.23
N LEU A 297 48.49 -2.89 23.89
CA LEU A 297 48.82 -1.84 22.92
C LEU A 297 49.02 -0.47 23.55
N THR A 298 48.98 -0.32 24.88
CA THR A 298 49.07 0.98 25.57
C THR A 298 50.27 1.81 25.12
N GLU A 299 51.47 1.23 25.10
CA GLU A 299 52.69 1.94 24.67
C GLU A 299 52.69 2.25 23.17
N THR A 300 52.08 1.38 22.37
CA THR A 300 51.93 1.57 20.93
C THR A 300 50.95 2.69 20.61
N ILE A 301 49.83 2.75 21.33
CA ILE A 301 48.86 3.85 21.22
C ILE A 301 49.56 5.18 21.53
N ALA A 302 50.33 5.25 22.63
CA ALA A 302 51.08 6.45 22.99
C ALA A 302 52.11 6.89 21.93
N LEU A 303 52.76 5.92 21.26
CA LEU A 303 53.67 6.19 20.14
C LEU A 303 52.93 6.80 18.95
N PHE A 304 51.82 6.18 18.53
CA PHE A 304 51.05 6.61 17.35
C PHE A 304 50.31 7.93 17.60
N GLU A 305 49.88 8.20 18.83
CA GLU A 305 49.22 9.46 19.19
C GLU A 305 50.16 10.67 19.04
N LYS A 306 51.43 10.50 19.47
CA LYS A 306 52.48 11.52 19.36
C LYS A 306 53.06 11.64 17.96
N GLY A 307 53.22 10.51 17.26
CA GLY A 307 53.94 10.45 15.98
C GLY A 307 53.05 10.58 14.73
N CYS A 308 51.78 10.20 14.80
CA CYS A 308 50.93 10.08 13.60
C CYS A 308 49.89 11.21 13.45
N SER A 309 49.95 12.26 14.28
CA SER A 309 48.89 13.26 14.40
C SER A 309 48.46 13.90 13.07
N LEU A 310 49.37 14.04 12.09
CA LEU A 310 49.10 14.61 10.76
C LEU A 310 48.50 13.58 9.77
N LEU A 311 48.92 12.31 9.85
CA LEU A 311 48.48 11.24 8.93
C LEU A 311 47.11 10.68 9.30
N LEU A 312 46.76 10.79 10.58
CA LEU A 312 45.50 10.31 11.16
C LEU A 312 44.26 11.02 10.61
N ASN A 313 44.40 12.25 10.09
CA ASN A 313 43.26 13.08 9.70
C ASN A 313 42.95 13.07 8.19
N HIS A 314 43.92 12.79 7.31
CA HIS A 314 43.72 12.97 5.85
C HIS A 314 44.45 11.95 4.96
N GLY A 315 45.05 10.89 5.52
CA GLY A 315 45.97 10.02 4.79
C GLY A 315 45.40 8.73 4.18
N GLY A 316 44.11 8.44 4.32
CA GLY A 316 43.54 7.11 4.01
C GLY A 316 43.17 6.86 2.54
N PRO A 317 43.08 5.57 2.11
CA PRO A 317 43.29 4.36 2.92
C PRO A 317 44.77 4.01 3.13
N ILE A 318 45.12 3.49 4.31
CA ILE A 318 46.48 3.06 4.70
C ILE A 318 46.45 1.68 5.35
N THR A 319 47.53 0.92 5.20
CA THR A 319 47.77 -0.30 5.97
C THR A 319 48.83 -0.02 7.02
N ALA A 320 48.50 -0.27 8.29
CA ALA A 320 49.37 0.01 9.42
C ALA A 320 49.91 -1.29 10.04
N PHE A 321 51.21 -1.32 10.30
CA PHE A 321 51.89 -2.40 11.00
C PHE A 321 52.03 -2.02 12.47
N ILE A 322 51.24 -2.65 13.34
CA ILE A 322 51.16 -2.26 14.75
C ILE A 322 52.24 -3.02 15.55
N PRO A 323 53.28 -2.35 16.05
CA PRO A 323 54.29 -3.00 16.88
C PRO A 323 53.70 -3.35 18.26
N LEU A 324 54.11 -4.48 18.85
CA LEU A 324 53.81 -4.80 20.24
C LEU A 324 54.97 -4.31 21.12
N LEU A 325 54.82 -3.12 21.71
CA LEU A 325 55.85 -2.50 22.54
C LEU A 325 55.73 -2.99 24.00
N ARG A 326 56.86 -3.43 24.57
CA ARG A 326 56.95 -3.82 26.00
C ARG A 326 57.31 -2.65 26.92
N ALA A 327 57.83 -1.56 26.36
CA ALA A 327 58.25 -0.36 27.08
C ALA A 327 58.22 0.85 26.12
N PRO A 328 58.14 2.09 26.65
CA PRO A 328 58.22 3.30 25.84
C PRO A 328 59.55 3.38 25.09
N LEU A 329 59.50 3.77 23.81
CA LEU A 329 60.71 4.09 23.06
C LEU A 329 61.31 5.40 23.59
N THR A 330 62.62 5.42 23.83
CA THR A 330 63.33 6.61 24.32
C THR A 330 64.31 7.09 23.26
N ARG A 331 64.41 8.42 23.05
CA ARG A 331 65.30 9.08 22.07
C ARG A 331 65.04 8.70 20.60
N VAL A 332 63.79 8.53 20.22
CA VAL A 332 63.39 8.32 18.82
C VAL A 332 62.56 9.50 18.34
N ASN A 333 62.59 9.77 17.03
CA ASN A 333 61.66 10.69 16.41
C ASN A 333 60.32 9.96 16.18
N GLU A 334 59.33 10.18 17.04
CA GLU A 334 58.06 9.46 17.01
C GLU A 334 57.32 9.62 15.66
N GLU A 335 57.46 10.77 15.00
CA GLU A 335 56.86 11.03 13.68
C GLU A 335 57.44 10.13 12.59
N GLU A 336 58.76 9.97 12.59
CA GLU A 336 59.47 9.13 11.65
C GLU A 336 59.23 7.64 11.92
N VAL A 337 59.18 7.26 13.20
CA VAL A 337 58.81 5.89 13.59
C VAL A 337 57.40 5.58 13.11
N CYS A 338 56.42 6.47 13.34
CA CYS A 338 55.06 6.32 12.85
C CYS A 338 55.03 6.11 11.33
N LYS A 339 55.63 7.04 10.57
CA LYS A 339 55.65 7.02 9.10
C LYS A 339 56.23 5.72 8.51
N ASN A 340 57.12 5.07 9.22
CA ASN A 340 57.74 3.82 8.81
C ASN A 340 56.95 2.55 9.21
N HIS A 341 55.81 2.70 9.88
CA HIS A 341 54.87 1.62 10.14
C HIS A 341 53.62 1.70 9.25
N LEU A 342 53.60 2.63 8.29
CA LEU A 342 52.45 2.89 7.44
C LEU A 342 52.81 2.72 5.97
N ILE A 343 51.99 1.99 5.23
CA ILE A 343 52.00 1.94 3.76
C ILE A 343 50.69 2.48 3.21
N LEU A 344 50.76 3.09 2.02
CA LEU A 344 49.58 3.60 1.32
C LEU A 344 48.75 2.44 0.72
N GLY A 345 47.43 2.55 0.84
CA GLY A 345 46.47 1.58 0.31
C GLY A 345 46.04 0.51 1.31
N GLU A 346 44.96 -0.19 0.97
CA GLU A 346 44.44 -1.33 1.72
C GLU A 346 45.05 -2.63 1.18
N HIS A 347 45.77 -3.36 2.03
CA HIS A 347 46.46 -4.60 1.63
C HIS A 347 46.20 -5.70 2.66
N LEU A 348 45.76 -6.87 2.18
CA LEU A 348 45.71 -8.07 3.03
C LEU A 348 47.12 -8.63 3.22
N TYR A 349 47.38 -9.24 4.38
CA TYR A 349 48.71 -9.78 4.71
C TYR A 349 49.27 -10.73 3.63
N LYS A 350 48.42 -11.59 3.05
CA LYS A 350 48.75 -12.50 1.95
C LYS A 350 49.24 -11.77 0.68
N ASP A 351 48.75 -10.55 0.45
CA ASP A 351 49.05 -9.79 -0.76
C ASP A 351 50.36 -9.01 -0.63
N LEU A 352 50.88 -8.91 0.59
CA LEU A 352 52.17 -8.30 0.92
C LEU A 352 53.36 -9.24 0.66
N GLU A 353 53.13 -10.55 0.66
CA GLU A 353 54.20 -11.54 0.61
C GLU A 353 54.96 -11.49 -0.72
N GLY A 354 56.29 -11.40 -0.63
CA GLY A 354 57.17 -11.39 -1.80
C GLY A 354 57.18 -10.08 -2.60
N LYS A 355 56.47 -9.03 -2.15
CA LYS A 355 56.42 -7.70 -2.78
C LYS A 355 57.11 -6.64 -1.93
N ASP A 356 57.60 -5.60 -2.59
CA ASP A 356 58.21 -4.43 -1.97
C ASP A 356 57.18 -3.28 -1.92
N PHE A 357 57.03 -2.66 -0.75
CA PHE A 357 56.14 -1.52 -0.54
C PHE A 357 56.93 -0.31 -0.03
N SER A 358 56.55 0.88 -0.48
CA SER A 358 57.10 2.13 0.04
C SER A 358 56.34 2.51 1.31
N LEU A 359 57.09 2.76 2.38
CA LEU A 359 56.58 3.31 3.63
C LEU A 359 56.43 4.83 3.51
N TYR A 360 55.54 5.43 4.30
CA TYR A 360 55.39 6.89 4.36
C TYR A 360 56.67 7.62 4.80
N GLY A 361 57.55 6.93 5.55
CA GLY A 361 58.84 7.47 5.99
C GLY A 361 59.93 7.40 4.92
N GLY A 362 59.61 6.98 3.70
CA GLY A 362 60.56 6.85 2.59
C GLY A 362 61.33 5.52 2.57
N GLY A 363 61.17 4.69 3.60
CA GLY A 363 61.73 3.33 3.65
C GLY A 363 61.01 2.35 2.70
N ARG A 364 61.61 1.17 2.52
CA ARG A 364 60.98 0.04 1.79
C ARG A 364 60.72 -1.13 2.73
N LEU A 365 59.51 -1.65 2.69
CA LEU A 365 59.10 -2.84 3.42
C LEU A 365 59.03 -4.03 2.45
N ARG A 366 59.67 -5.15 2.82
CA ARG A 366 59.54 -6.43 2.11
C ARG A 366 59.07 -7.52 3.07
N SER A 367 57.88 -8.06 2.84
CA SER A 367 57.35 -9.16 3.65
C SER A 367 57.95 -10.50 3.22
N LYS A 368 58.57 -11.22 4.16
CA LYS A 368 58.98 -12.63 4.00
C LYS A 368 58.01 -13.48 4.83
N GLY A 369 57.51 -14.58 4.25
CA GLY A 369 56.49 -15.44 4.85
C GLY A 369 56.62 -15.66 6.36
N ASN A 370 55.51 -15.42 7.06
CA ASN A 370 55.32 -15.52 8.52
C ASN A 370 56.23 -14.65 9.43
N LYS A 371 57.04 -13.72 8.90
CA LYS A 371 57.76 -12.72 9.71
C LYS A 371 57.92 -11.39 8.97
N VAL A 372 57.26 -10.35 9.46
CA VAL A 372 57.62 -8.97 9.11
C VAL A 372 58.86 -8.62 9.92
N ASN A 373 60.04 -8.75 9.32
CA ASN A 373 61.28 -8.36 9.99
C ASN A 373 61.49 -6.85 9.79
N THR A 374 61.02 -6.03 10.73
CA THR A 374 61.38 -4.60 10.76
C THR A 374 62.78 -4.38 11.34
N GLN A 375 63.49 -5.43 11.77
CA GLN A 375 64.79 -5.32 12.45
C GLN A 375 65.99 -4.99 11.54
N ASP A 376 65.88 -5.06 10.22
CA ASP A 376 67.04 -4.90 9.32
C ASP A 376 67.19 -3.48 8.71
N THR A 377 66.35 -2.51 9.10
CA THR A 377 66.42 -1.13 8.57
C THR A 377 66.74 -0.04 9.59
N TRP A 378 67.01 -0.39 10.85
CA TRP A 378 67.25 0.58 11.93
C TRP A 378 68.66 0.45 12.50
N LYS A 379 69.65 0.83 11.69
CA LYS A 379 70.95 1.30 12.17
C LYS A 379 71.12 2.77 11.83
#